data_AF-B9SML8-F1
#
_entry.id   AF-B9SML8-F1
#
_cell.length_a   1.000
_cell.length_b   1.000
_cell.length_c   1.000
_cell.angle_alpha   90.00
_cell.angle_beta   90.00
_cell.angle_gamma   90.00
#
_symmetry.space_group_name_H-M   'P 1'
#
loop_
_entity.id
_entity.type
_entity.pdbx_description
1 polymer ?
#
loop_
_entity_poly.entity_id
_entity_poly.type
_entity_poly.pdbx_seq_one_letter_code
_entity_poly.pdbx_strand_id
1 'polypeptide(L)'
;MEANSMRKLLGSSTMRTISFAACLMALPLIIMLSVNYQDQMFNLIGKVKVLGGQALNVRQIGSEHEPASISDDVLLGGLLASEFDKDSCLSRSEAVLYRKPSSKKPSPYLISKLRNYENLHKRCGPDTESYKRTLLENLLPEVDKQRLVASPSKNQTSKSVLIASLYPQFYENMTNMYWTFPTRKGEVIGVYQPSHEEYQHFGDNMHNVKAWVEMNLLSLSNVLVTSSGSTFGYVAQGLGDLRPWILYRPENWKDSDAACHPGKSMEPCLHIPPSHDCKAKRNFDMGTVVPYVKHCEDSTSGLKLINPDNNSR
;
A
#
# COMPACT_ATOMS: atom_id res chain seq x y z
N MET A 1 59.87 2.78 -9.00
CA MET A 1 60.30 2.17 -10.27
C MET A 1 60.15 0.65 -10.16
N GLU A 2 58.94 0.11 -10.15
CA GLU A 2 58.75 -1.37 -10.07
C GLU A 2 57.47 -1.86 -10.78
N ALA A 3 56.43 -1.03 -10.91
CA ALA A 3 55.20 -1.40 -11.64
C ALA A 3 55.37 -1.50 -13.18
N ASN A 4 56.41 -0.88 -13.74
CA ASN A 4 56.66 -0.87 -15.19
C ASN A 4 57.50 -2.05 -15.71
N SER A 5 58.04 -2.90 -14.82
CA SER A 5 58.84 -4.07 -15.23
C SER A 5 57.95 -5.29 -15.52
N MET A 6 56.89 -5.49 -14.73
CA MET A 6 55.96 -6.64 -14.88
C MET A 6 55.10 -6.60 -16.15
N ARG A 7 54.85 -5.41 -16.73
CA ARG A 7 54.09 -5.28 -18.00
C ARG A 7 54.87 -5.71 -19.24
N LYS A 8 56.20 -5.82 -19.16
CA LYS A 8 57.06 -6.22 -20.29
C LYS A 8 57.30 -7.73 -20.41
N LEU A 9 56.94 -8.51 -19.39
CA LEU A 9 57.20 -9.97 -19.34
C LEU A 9 55.99 -10.83 -19.74
N LEU A 10 54.78 -10.28 -19.77
CA LEU A 10 53.56 -10.99 -20.18
C LEU A 10 52.93 -10.26 -21.37
N GLY A 11 53.01 -10.87 -22.55
CA GLY A 11 52.40 -10.35 -23.77
C GLY A 11 50.93 -9.97 -23.58
N SER A 12 50.47 -8.95 -24.30
CA SER A 12 49.10 -8.42 -24.20
C SER A 12 48.02 -9.52 -24.38
N SER A 13 48.31 -10.59 -25.14
CA SER A 13 47.41 -11.75 -25.29
C SER A 13 47.35 -12.62 -24.03
N THR A 14 48.48 -12.88 -23.36
CA THR A 14 48.54 -13.68 -22.12
C THR A 14 47.87 -12.95 -20.96
N MET A 15 47.97 -11.62 -20.91
CA MET A 15 47.28 -10.82 -19.89
C MET A 15 45.75 -10.81 -20.09
N ARG A 16 45.29 -10.76 -21.36
CA ARG A 16 43.87 -10.89 -21.69
C ARG A 16 43.33 -12.28 -21.38
N THR A 17 44.05 -13.35 -21.70
CA THR A 17 43.60 -14.72 -21.40
C THR A 17 43.55 -14.99 -19.89
N ILE A 18 44.53 -14.50 -19.12
CA ILE A 18 44.50 -14.61 -17.64
C ILE A 18 43.31 -13.82 -17.06
N SER A 19 43.03 -12.62 -17.59
CA SER A 19 41.89 -11.81 -17.13
C SER A 19 40.54 -12.45 -17.48
N PHE A 20 40.38 -13.01 -18.68
CA PHE A 20 39.20 -13.78 -19.08
C PHE A 20 39.04 -15.06 -18.24
N ALA A 21 40.11 -15.79 -17.98
CA ALA A 21 40.07 -17.00 -17.15
C ALA A 21 39.71 -16.68 -15.69
N ALA A 22 40.27 -15.61 -15.12
CA ALA A 22 39.90 -15.15 -13.78
C ALA A 22 38.42 -14.73 -13.70
N CYS A 23 37.91 -14.06 -14.75
CA CYS A 23 36.51 -13.65 -14.82
C CYS A 23 35.57 -14.87 -14.93
N LEU A 24 35.91 -15.85 -15.76
CA LEU A 24 35.15 -17.09 -15.93
C LEU A 24 35.09 -17.95 -14.66
N MET A 25 36.09 -17.85 -13.78
CA MET A 25 36.11 -18.56 -12.49
C MET A 25 35.43 -17.78 -11.36
N ALA A 26 35.53 -16.44 -11.38
CA ALA A 26 34.94 -15.59 -10.35
C ALA A 26 33.42 -15.37 -10.53
N LEU A 27 32.93 -15.26 -11.77
CA LEU A 27 31.51 -15.06 -12.08
C LEU A 27 30.61 -16.18 -11.53
N PRO A 28 30.93 -17.48 -11.70
CA PRO A 28 30.13 -18.57 -11.13
C PRO A 28 30.14 -18.55 -9.60
N LEU A 29 31.26 -18.20 -8.97
CA LEU A 29 31.34 -18.10 -7.50
C LEU A 29 30.48 -16.95 -6.97
N ILE A 30 30.49 -15.79 -7.66
CA ILE A 30 29.63 -14.65 -7.32
C ILE A 30 28.15 -15.01 -7.52
N ILE A 31 27.80 -15.68 -8.61
CA ILE A 31 26.43 -16.14 -8.87
C ILE A 31 26.01 -17.14 -7.79
N MET A 32 26.83 -18.13 -7.46
CA MET A 32 26.52 -19.11 -6.42
C MET A 32 26.40 -18.48 -5.02
N LEU A 33 27.25 -17.51 -4.69
CA LEU A 33 27.14 -16.74 -3.43
C LEU A 33 25.87 -15.88 -3.41
N SER A 34 25.50 -15.25 -4.53
CA SER A 34 24.28 -14.45 -4.63
C SER A 34 23.01 -15.31 -4.56
N VAL A 35 23.00 -16.49 -5.19
CA VAL A 35 21.90 -17.46 -5.13
C VAL A 35 21.77 -18.05 -3.73
N ASN A 36 22.87 -18.38 -3.06
CA ASN A 36 22.85 -18.88 -1.68
C ASN A 36 22.40 -17.80 -0.68
N TYR A 37 22.80 -16.53 -0.88
CA TYR A 37 22.32 -15.42 -0.07
C TYR A 37 20.82 -15.14 -0.30
N GLN A 38 20.35 -15.24 -1.55
CA GLN A 38 18.92 -15.16 -1.86
C GLN A 38 18.14 -16.32 -1.23
N ASP A 39 18.65 -17.56 -1.32
CA ASP A 39 18.02 -18.75 -0.76
C ASP A 39 18.00 -18.72 0.78
N GLN A 40 19.04 -18.19 1.44
CA GLN A 40 19.04 -17.92 2.88
C GLN A 40 17.97 -16.87 3.26
N MET A 41 17.81 -15.82 2.45
CA MET A 41 16.79 -14.78 2.68
C MET A 41 15.36 -15.31 2.45
N PHE A 42 15.14 -16.15 1.43
CA PHE A 42 13.84 -16.79 1.17
C PHE A 42 13.51 -17.89 2.19
N ASN A 43 14.49 -18.66 2.68
CA ASN A 43 14.27 -19.65 3.74
C ASN A 43 13.91 -18.99 5.09
N LEU A 44 14.37 -17.77 5.35
CA LEU A 44 13.97 -16.99 6.52
C LEU A 44 12.51 -16.51 6.41
N ILE A 45 12.04 -16.20 5.20
CA ILE A 45 10.66 -15.81 4.90
C ILE A 45 9.73 -17.05 4.88
N GLY A 46 10.22 -18.21 4.42
CA GLY A 46 9.47 -19.47 4.39
C GLY A 46 9.20 -20.09 5.76
N LYS A 47 10.07 -19.85 6.76
CA LYS A 47 9.90 -20.35 8.14
C LYS A 47 8.86 -19.59 8.98
N VAL A 48 8.29 -18.49 8.48
CA VAL A 48 7.26 -17.71 9.19
C VAL A 48 5.82 -18.13 8.81
N LYS A 49 5.65 -19.06 7.86
CA LYS A 49 4.33 -19.61 7.53
C LYS A 49 4.16 -20.99 8.17
N VAL A 50 3.04 -21.17 8.86
CA VAL A 50 2.49 -22.40 9.47
C VAL A 50 2.82 -22.63 10.96
N LEU A 51 2.15 -21.85 11.82
CA LEU A 51 1.49 -22.39 13.01
C LEU A 51 -0.02 -22.20 12.84
N GLY A 52 -0.57 -22.92 11.85
CA GLY A 52 -2.01 -23.08 11.70
C GLY A 52 -2.53 -23.93 12.86
N GLY A 53 -3.23 -23.31 13.80
CA GLY A 53 -3.87 -23.98 14.92
C GLY A 53 -4.86 -25.04 14.45
N GLN A 54 -4.69 -26.27 14.94
CA GLN A 54 -5.68 -27.33 14.85
C GLN A 54 -6.97 -26.91 15.56
N ALA A 55 -8.10 -26.94 14.85
CA ALA A 55 -9.42 -26.84 15.45
C ALA A 55 -9.71 -28.10 16.26
N LEU A 56 -9.76 -27.96 17.59
CA LEU A 56 -10.24 -29.00 18.51
C LEU A 56 -11.78 -28.99 18.52
N ASN A 57 -12.38 -30.13 18.16
CA ASN A 57 -13.82 -30.39 18.30
C ASN A 57 -14.18 -30.48 19.79
N VAL A 58 -14.98 -29.52 20.28
CA VAL A 58 -15.64 -29.63 21.59
C VAL A 58 -17.14 -29.73 21.36
N ARG A 59 -17.67 -30.94 21.55
CA ARG A 59 -19.10 -31.21 21.67
C ARG A 59 -19.59 -30.77 23.05
N GLN A 60 -20.81 -30.21 23.07
CA GLN A 60 -21.76 -30.08 24.19
C GLN A 60 -21.29 -29.37 25.45
N ILE A 61 -21.90 -28.22 25.74
CA ILE A 61 -22.59 -27.93 27.01
C ILE A 61 -23.70 -26.92 26.67
N GLY A 62 -24.95 -27.37 26.74
CA GLY A 62 -26.11 -26.49 26.76
C GLY A 62 -26.41 -26.10 28.20
N SER A 63 -26.64 -24.82 28.44
CA SER A 63 -27.28 -24.34 29.67
C SER A 63 -28.30 -23.28 29.27
N GLU A 64 -29.55 -23.58 29.57
CA GLU A 64 -30.72 -22.71 29.39
C GLU A 64 -30.58 -21.44 30.21
N HIS A 65 -30.83 -20.27 29.61
CA HIS A 65 -31.19 -19.05 30.35
C HIS A 65 -32.14 -18.17 29.53
N GLU A 66 -33.15 -17.64 30.24
CA GLU A 66 -34.28 -16.84 29.77
C GLU A 66 -33.88 -15.50 29.11
N PRO A 67 -34.73 -14.93 28.23
CA PRO A 67 -34.36 -13.83 27.35
C PRO A 67 -34.52 -12.46 28.02
N ALA A 68 -33.40 -11.73 28.15
CA ALA A 68 -33.41 -10.29 28.39
C ALA A 68 -33.66 -9.52 27.07
N SER A 69 -34.22 -8.32 27.21
CA SER A 69 -34.71 -7.38 26.17
C SER A 69 -33.94 -7.36 24.84
N ILE A 70 -34.67 -7.66 23.77
CA ILE A 70 -34.18 -7.99 22.42
C ILE A 70 -33.56 -6.80 21.62
N SER A 71 -33.68 -5.53 22.04
CA SER A 71 -33.24 -4.40 21.20
C SER A 71 -31.76 -4.04 21.33
N ASP A 72 -31.16 -4.14 22.53
CA ASP A 72 -29.83 -3.59 22.80
C ASP A 72 -28.70 -4.57 22.43
N ASP A 73 -28.99 -5.88 22.53
CA ASP A 73 -28.06 -6.95 22.17
C ASP A 73 -27.91 -7.10 20.65
N VAL A 74 -28.97 -6.78 19.90
CA VAL A 74 -28.99 -6.82 18.43
C VAL A 74 -27.98 -5.86 17.83
N LEU A 75 -27.78 -4.69 18.43
CA LEU A 75 -26.77 -3.73 17.99
C LEU A 75 -25.45 -3.87 18.76
N LEU A 76 -25.29 -4.95 19.53
CA LEU A 76 -24.09 -5.27 20.31
C LEU A 76 -23.65 -4.10 21.21
N GLY A 77 -24.59 -3.48 21.92
CA GLY A 77 -24.29 -2.32 22.77
C GLY A 77 -23.78 -1.10 22.00
N GLY A 78 -24.21 -0.95 20.74
CA GLY A 78 -23.80 0.14 19.86
C GLY A 78 -22.54 -0.15 19.04
N LEU A 79 -22.10 -1.40 18.91
CA LEU A 79 -21.03 -1.76 17.99
C LEU A 79 -21.54 -1.88 16.54
N LEU A 80 -22.75 -2.39 16.31
CA LEU A 80 -23.35 -2.39 14.97
C LEU A 80 -24.11 -1.09 14.73
N ALA A 81 -23.97 -0.53 13.52
CA ALA A 81 -24.70 0.66 13.10
C ALA A 81 -26.21 0.44 13.21
N SER A 82 -26.96 1.48 13.59
CA SER A 82 -28.43 1.41 13.68
C SER A 82 -29.09 1.08 12.33
N GLU A 83 -28.40 1.38 11.24
CA GLU A 83 -28.80 1.12 9.86
C GLU A 83 -28.39 -0.30 9.39
N PHE A 84 -27.77 -1.11 10.26
CA PHE A 84 -27.34 -2.45 9.89
C PHE A 84 -28.55 -3.36 9.70
N ASP A 85 -28.76 -3.76 8.45
CA ASP A 85 -29.74 -4.78 8.09
C ASP A 85 -29.19 -6.17 8.42
N LYS A 86 -29.90 -6.91 9.27
CA LYS A 86 -29.48 -8.26 9.70
C LYS A 86 -29.40 -9.23 8.54
N ASP A 87 -30.23 -9.04 7.54
CA ASP A 87 -30.34 -9.93 6.38
C ASP A 87 -29.17 -9.69 5.40
N SER A 88 -28.52 -8.52 5.48
CA SER A 88 -27.34 -8.19 4.67
C SER A 88 -26.11 -9.03 5.02
N CYS A 89 -25.99 -9.48 6.27
CA CYS A 89 -24.84 -10.27 6.73
C CYS A 89 -25.20 -11.11 7.96
N LEU A 90 -25.80 -12.28 7.71
CA LEU A 90 -26.23 -13.24 8.74
C LEU A 90 -25.08 -13.66 9.67
N SER A 91 -23.89 -13.90 9.13
CA SER A 91 -22.73 -14.26 9.95
C SER A 91 -22.35 -13.19 10.97
N ARG A 92 -22.67 -11.92 10.70
CA ARG A 92 -22.38 -10.78 11.59
C ARG A 92 -23.50 -10.53 12.61
N SER A 93 -24.76 -10.69 12.22
CA SER A 93 -25.91 -10.61 13.15
C SER A 93 -25.96 -11.80 14.10
N GLU A 94 -25.59 -12.99 13.64
CA GLU A 94 -25.55 -14.23 14.43
C GLU A 94 -24.25 -14.40 15.23
N ALA A 95 -23.26 -13.53 15.05
CA ALA A 95 -22.01 -13.56 15.82
C ALA A 95 -22.25 -13.46 17.35
N VAL A 96 -23.39 -12.93 17.77
CA VAL A 96 -23.81 -12.86 19.17
C VAL A 96 -24.04 -14.26 19.76
N LEU A 97 -24.52 -15.22 18.94
CA LEU A 97 -24.77 -16.60 19.37
C LEU A 97 -23.47 -17.34 19.73
N TYR A 98 -22.36 -16.92 19.15
CA TYR A 98 -21.04 -17.54 19.35
C TYR A 98 -20.16 -16.78 20.35
N ARG A 99 -20.64 -15.68 20.94
CA ARG A 99 -19.87 -14.85 21.87
C ARG A 99 -20.56 -14.75 23.22
N LYS A 100 -19.77 -14.86 24.28
CA LYS A 100 -20.24 -14.53 25.62
C LYS A 100 -20.48 -13.02 25.70
N PRO A 101 -21.68 -12.55 26.09
CA PRO A 101 -21.96 -11.13 26.25
C PRO A 101 -20.96 -10.49 27.21
N SER A 102 -20.33 -9.39 26.78
CA SER A 102 -19.47 -8.60 27.65
C SER A 102 -20.32 -7.84 28.65
N SER A 103 -19.98 -7.92 29.95
CA SER A 103 -20.62 -7.10 30.98
C SER A 103 -20.23 -5.61 30.89
N LYS A 104 -19.18 -5.28 30.12
CA LYS A 104 -18.71 -3.91 29.93
C LYS A 104 -19.35 -3.29 28.70
N LYS A 105 -20.02 -2.16 28.89
CA LYS A 105 -20.53 -1.33 27.78
C LYS A 105 -19.36 -0.71 27.00
N PRO A 106 -19.41 -0.68 25.66
CA PRO A 106 -18.43 0.03 24.85
C PRO A 106 -18.36 1.52 25.24
N SER A 107 -17.16 2.11 25.22
CA SER A 107 -17.03 3.54 25.51
C SER A 107 -17.62 4.39 24.39
N PRO A 108 -18.16 5.58 24.69
CA PRO A 108 -18.64 6.51 23.65
C PRO A 108 -17.57 6.83 22.60
N TYR A 109 -16.29 6.91 23.02
CA TYR A 109 -15.16 7.11 22.12
C TYR A 109 -14.98 5.94 21.13
N LEU A 110 -15.06 4.69 21.59
CA LEU A 110 -14.94 3.52 20.73
C LEU A 110 -16.07 3.47 19.70
N ILE A 111 -17.31 3.70 20.13
CA ILE A 111 -18.49 3.74 19.25
C ILE A 111 -18.31 4.84 18.21
N SER A 112 -17.91 6.05 18.62
CA SER A 112 -17.65 7.17 17.71
C SER A 112 -16.57 6.84 16.69
N LYS A 113 -15.45 6.25 17.11
CA LYS A 113 -14.36 5.83 16.22
C LYS A 113 -14.82 4.77 15.21
N LEU A 114 -15.62 3.80 15.65
CA LEU A 114 -16.17 2.76 14.78
C LEU A 114 -17.15 3.33 13.75
N ARG A 115 -18.03 4.26 14.16
CA ARG A 115 -18.95 4.94 13.23
C ARG A 115 -18.22 5.78 12.20
N ASN A 116 -17.17 6.49 12.62
CA ASN A 116 -16.33 7.23 11.69
C ASN A 116 -15.67 6.29 10.67
N TYR A 117 -15.13 5.15 11.13
CA TYR A 117 -14.56 4.13 10.26
C TYR A 117 -15.58 3.57 9.26
N GLU A 118 -16.77 3.20 9.72
CA GLU A 118 -17.84 2.68 8.85
C GLU A 118 -18.31 3.72 7.82
N ASN A 119 -18.49 4.98 8.24
CA ASN A 119 -18.87 6.07 7.35
C ASN A 119 -17.80 6.32 6.28
N LEU A 120 -16.52 6.31 6.66
CA LEU A 120 -15.42 6.42 5.71
C LEU A 120 -15.43 5.25 4.71
N HIS A 121 -15.66 4.02 5.18
CA HIS A 121 -15.70 2.84 4.33
C HIS A 121 -16.92 2.82 3.40
N LYS A 122 -18.08 3.34 3.84
CA LYS A 122 -19.28 3.49 3.00
C LYS A 122 -19.00 4.37 1.77
N ARG A 123 -18.14 5.39 1.89
CA ARG A 123 -17.76 6.26 0.75
C ARG A 123 -17.01 5.50 -0.35
N CYS A 124 -16.21 4.51 0.03
CA CYS A 124 -15.50 3.61 -0.89
C CYS A 124 -16.35 2.44 -1.41
N GLY A 125 -17.61 2.34 -0.98
CA GLY A 125 -18.46 1.19 -1.28
C GLY A 125 -18.75 1.06 -2.78
N PRO A 126 -19.15 -0.14 -3.25
CA PRO A 126 -19.69 -0.30 -4.60
C PRO A 126 -20.83 0.69 -4.88
N ASP A 127 -20.99 1.10 -6.13
CA ASP A 127 -22.06 1.99 -6.62
C ASP A 127 -22.00 3.46 -6.16
N THR A 128 -21.02 3.86 -5.33
CA THR A 128 -20.78 5.28 -5.00
C THR A 128 -20.11 6.04 -6.14
N GLU A 129 -20.29 7.37 -6.20
CA GLU A 129 -19.62 8.21 -7.19
C GLU A 129 -18.09 8.14 -7.07
N SER A 130 -17.55 8.09 -5.85
CA SER A 130 -16.12 7.90 -5.62
C SER A 130 -15.61 6.55 -6.18
N TYR A 131 -16.37 5.47 -6.00
CA TYR A 131 -16.05 4.15 -6.58
C TYR A 131 -16.09 4.19 -8.11
N LYS A 132 -17.16 4.74 -8.70
CA LYS A 132 -17.30 4.91 -10.15
C LYS A 132 -16.16 5.73 -10.74
N ARG A 133 -15.79 6.85 -10.10
CA ARG A 133 -14.69 7.70 -10.56
C ARG A 133 -13.34 6.97 -10.49
N THR A 134 -13.13 6.14 -9.48
CA THR A 134 -11.93 5.29 -9.40
C THR A 134 -11.83 4.32 -10.58
N LEU A 135 -12.95 3.78 -11.06
CA LEU A 135 -12.98 2.94 -12.27
C LEU A 135 -12.66 3.72 -13.55
N LEU A 136 -13.02 5.01 -13.62
CA LEU A 136 -12.69 5.86 -14.77
C LEU A 136 -11.18 6.08 -14.92
N GLU A 137 -10.45 6.17 -13.82
CA GLU A 137 -8.99 6.37 -13.84
C GLU A 137 -8.22 5.11 -14.30
N ASN A 138 -8.89 3.95 -14.42
CA ASN A 138 -8.33 2.69 -14.92
C ASN A 138 -7.00 2.26 -14.27
N LEU A 139 -6.73 2.72 -13.03
CA LEU A 139 -5.51 2.38 -12.27
C LEU A 139 -5.42 0.88 -12.02
N LEU A 140 -6.57 0.26 -11.75
CA LEU A 140 -6.73 -1.15 -11.46
C LEU A 140 -7.81 -1.74 -12.37
N PRO A 141 -7.62 -2.95 -12.93
CA PRO A 141 -8.63 -3.58 -13.77
C PRO A 141 -9.93 -3.87 -13.02
N GLU A 142 -11.06 -3.59 -13.67
CA GLU A 142 -12.39 -3.88 -13.15
C GLU A 142 -12.63 -5.39 -13.14
N VAL A 143 -13.21 -5.90 -12.04
CA VAL A 143 -13.59 -7.30 -11.89
C VAL A 143 -15.06 -7.51 -12.25
N ASP A 144 -15.35 -8.66 -12.85
CA ASP A 144 -16.72 -9.11 -13.12
C ASP A 144 -17.21 -9.98 -11.96
N LYS A 145 -18.04 -9.40 -11.08
CA LYS A 145 -18.60 -10.12 -9.93
C LYS A 145 -19.71 -11.10 -10.30
N GLN A 146 -20.29 -10.96 -11.50
CA GLN A 146 -21.34 -11.85 -11.98
C GLN A 146 -20.76 -13.13 -12.61
N ARG A 147 -19.48 -13.12 -13.01
CA ARG A 147 -18.79 -14.28 -13.56
C ARG A 147 -17.85 -14.92 -12.54
N LEU A 148 -17.92 -16.23 -12.44
CA LEU A 148 -17.01 -17.02 -11.60
C LEU A 148 -15.84 -17.61 -12.39
N VAL A 149 -15.87 -17.53 -13.73
CA VAL A 149 -14.86 -18.12 -14.62
C VAL A 149 -14.43 -17.10 -15.66
N ALA A 150 -13.11 -16.91 -15.79
CA ALA A 150 -12.52 -16.03 -16.80
C ALA A 150 -12.79 -16.58 -18.21
N SER A 151 -13.15 -15.69 -19.14
CA SER A 151 -13.21 -16.07 -20.56
C SER A 151 -11.79 -16.23 -21.11
N PRO A 152 -11.47 -17.32 -21.83
CA PRO A 152 -10.15 -17.50 -22.41
C PRO A 152 -9.85 -16.38 -23.42
N SER A 153 -8.89 -15.52 -23.08
CA SER A 153 -8.37 -14.47 -23.96
C SER A 153 -7.08 -14.95 -24.62
N LYS A 154 -6.94 -14.73 -25.94
CA LYS A 154 -5.73 -15.07 -26.70
C LYS A 154 -4.56 -14.12 -26.43
N ASN A 155 -4.82 -12.94 -25.87
CA ASN A 155 -3.82 -11.92 -25.53
C ASN A 155 -3.98 -11.52 -24.06
N GLN A 156 -3.43 -12.32 -23.14
CA GLN A 156 -3.47 -12.00 -21.71
C GLN A 156 -2.37 -11.00 -21.38
N THR A 157 -2.76 -9.81 -20.91
CA THR A 157 -1.84 -8.85 -20.31
C THR A 157 -1.72 -9.12 -18.81
N SER A 158 -0.50 -9.27 -18.31
CA SER A 158 -0.25 -9.41 -16.88
C SER A 158 0.05 -8.07 -16.24
N LYS A 159 -0.53 -7.80 -15.06
CA LYS A 159 -0.20 -6.64 -14.23
C LYS A 159 0.21 -7.09 -12.83
N SER A 160 1.27 -6.50 -12.30
CA SER A 160 1.68 -6.66 -10.91
C SER A 160 1.26 -5.44 -10.10
N VAL A 161 0.67 -5.66 -8.94
CA VAL A 161 0.33 -4.62 -7.96
C VAL A 161 1.21 -4.82 -6.74
N LEU A 162 2.08 -3.85 -6.48
CA LEU A 162 2.94 -3.84 -5.31
C LEU A 162 2.32 -2.94 -4.24
N ILE A 163 2.16 -3.46 -3.02
CA ILE A 163 1.61 -2.74 -1.87
C ILE A 163 2.69 -2.65 -0.80
N ALA A 164 3.04 -1.42 -0.42
CA ALA A 164 3.88 -1.14 0.74
C ALA A 164 3.00 -0.54 1.84
N SER A 165 2.81 -1.27 2.92
CA SER A 165 1.94 -0.90 4.03
C SER A 165 2.39 -1.60 5.30
N LEU A 166 2.31 -0.91 6.44
CA LEU A 166 2.49 -1.53 7.76
C LEU A 166 1.49 -2.67 7.97
N TYR A 167 0.31 -2.54 7.40
CA TYR A 167 -0.86 -3.38 7.65
C TYR A 167 -1.10 -4.33 6.46
N PRO A 168 -1.31 -5.65 6.70
CA PRO A 168 -1.52 -6.63 5.64
C PRO A 168 -2.91 -6.56 5.00
N GLN A 169 -3.87 -5.90 5.65
CA GLN A 169 -5.28 -5.92 5.26
C GLN A 169 -5.52 -5.39 3.83
N PHE A 170 -4.72 -4.43 3.35
CA PHE A 170 -4.83 -3.93 1.98
C PHE A 170 -4.43 -4.98 0.95
N TYR A 171 -3.34 -5.71 1.22
CA TYR A 171 -2.88 -6.83 0.40
C TYR A 171 -3.88 -7.97 0.40
N GLU A 172 -4.36 -8.38 1.58
CA GLU A 172 -5.32 -9.48 1.72
C GLU A 172 -6.63 -9.18 0.98
N ASN A 173 -7.18 -7.98 1.17
CA ASN A 173 -8.42 -7.58 0.52
C ASN A 173 -8.28 -7.55 -1.02
N MET A 174 -7.19 -7.00 -1.54
CA MET A 174 -6.98 -6.90 -2.98
C MET A 174 -6.67 -8.26 -3.62
N THR A 175 -5.87 -9.09 -2.93
CA THR A 175 -5.58 -10.46 -3.35
C THR A 175 -6.86 -11.28 -3.41
N ASN A 176 -7.70 -11.23 -2.37
CA ASN A 176 -8.97 -11.93 -2.35
C ASN A 176 -9.89 -11.48 -3.49
N MET A 177 -9.98 -10.17 -3.75
CA MET A 177 -10.79 -9.65 -4.85
C MET A 177 -10.39 -10.22 -6.22
N TYR A 178 -9.10 -10.18 -6.57
CA TYR A 178 -8.61 -10.67 -7.86
C TYR A 178 -8.51 -12.19 -7.95
N TRP A 179 -8.47 -12.89 -6.81
CA TRP A 179 -8.54 -14.34 -6.75
C TRP A 179 -9.98 -14.86 -6.92
N THR A 180 -10.95 -14.15 -6.33
CA THR A 180 -12.36 -14.56 -6.38
C THR A 180 -13.03 -14.21 -7.71
N PHE A 181 -12.72 -13.05 -8.29
CA PHE A 181 -13.42 -12.53 -9.45
C PHE A 181 -12.48 -12.31 -10.65
N PRO A 182 -12.85 -12.79 -11.85
CA PRO A 182 -12.06 -12.54 -13.05
C PRO A 182 -12.13 -11.06 -13.45
N THR A 183 -11.07 -10.54 -14.07
CA THR A 183 -11.07 -9.20 -14.67
C THR A 183 -11.92 -9.17 -15.94
N ARG A 184 -12.58 -8.04 -16.21
CA ARG A 184 -13.48 -7.89 -17.37
C ARG A 184 -12.77 -8.01 -18.71
N LYS A 185 -11.52 -7.56 -18.83
CA LYS A 185 -10.74 -7.65 -20.08
C LYS A 185 -9.83 -8.88 -20.12
N GLY A 186 -9.85 -9.72 -19.08
CA GLY A 186 -9.07 -10.95 -19.00
C GLY A 186 -7.60 -10.74 -18.65
N GLU A 187 -7.23 -9.60 -18.04
CA GLU A 187 -5.90 -9.38 -17.47
C GLU A 187 -5.63 -10.30 -16.28
N VAL A 188 -4.39 -10.77 -16.17
CA VAL A 188 -3.92 -11.57 -15.01
C VAL A 188 -3.26 -10.64 -14.00
N ILE A 189 -3.76 -10.64 -12.75
CA ILE A 189 -3.30 -9.73 -11.71
C ILE A 189 -2.56 -10.49 -10.62
N GLY A 190 -1.30 -10.12 -10.39
CA GLY A 190 -0.53 -10.56 -9.22
C GLY A 190 -0.45 -9.42 -8.21
N VAL A 191 -0.79 -9.68 -6.95
CA VAL A 191 -0.69 -8.71 -5.86
C VAL A 191 0.46 -9.15 -4.94
N TYR A 192 1.30 -8.21 -4.51
CA TYR A 192 2.50 -8.48 -3.72
C TYR A 192 2.67 -7.46 -2.60
N GLN A 193 3.04 -7.93 -1.42
CA GLN A 193 3.44 -7.08 -0.29
C GLN A 193 4.76 -7.62 0.28
N PRO A 194 5.86 -6.84 0.25
CA PRO A 194 7.16 -7.31 0.74
C PRO A 194 7.20 -7.48 2.26
N SER A 195 6.64 -6.54 3.02
CA SER A 195 6.58 -6.61 4.49
C SER A 195 5.28 -6.01 5.05
N HIS A 196 5.02 -6.31 6.32
CA HIS A 196 3.86 -5.83 7.08
C HIS A 196 4.25 -5.61 8.55
N GLU A 197 5.09 -4.61 8.81
CA GLU A 197 5.74 -4.42 10.12
C GLU A 197 4.79 -3.97 11.24
N GLU A 198 3.52 -3.65 10.93
CA GLU A 198 2.44 -3.14 11.80
C GLU A 198 2.71 -1.78 12.48
N TYR A 199 3.95 -1.57 12.93
CA TYR A 199 4.42 -0.39 13.64
C TYR A 199 5.77 0.07 13.07
N GLN A 200 6.04 1.36 13.23
CA GLN A 200 7.34 1.93 12.87
C GLN A 200 8.37 1.69 13.98
N HIS A 201 9.48 1.03 13.65
CA HIS A 201 10.57 0.75 14.58
C HIS A 201 11.74 1.72 14.36
N PHE A 202 11.70 2.87 15.02
CA PHE A 202 12.72 3.90 14.86
C PHE A 202 14.10 3.43 15.35
N GLY A 203 15.14 3.69 14.56
CA GLY A 203 16.52 3.30 14.88
C GLY A 203 16.84 1.83 14.64
N ASP A 204 15.88 1.01 14.21
CA ASP A 204 16.14 -0.38 13.83
C ASP A 204 16.63 -0.45 12.39
N ASN A 205 17.88 -0.91 12.21
CA ASN A 205 18.51 -0.96 10.89
C ASN A 205 17.81 -1.90 9.92
N MET A 206 17.31 -3.05 10.39
CA MET A 206 16.66 -4.03 9.52
C MET A 206 15.31 -3.51 9.05
N HIS A 207 14.52 -2.94 9.96
CA HIS A 207 13.27 -2.26 9.66
C HIS A 207 13.48 -1.13 8.64
N ASN A 208 14.50 -0.29 8.86
CA ASN A 208 14.85 0.79 7.94
C ASN A 208 15.28 0.28 6.56
N VAL A 209 16.02 -0.84 6.50
CA VAL A 209 16.39 -1.47 5.23
C VAL A 209 15.17 -2.02 4.50
N LYS A 210 14.22 -2.65 5.19
CA LYS A 210 12.95 -3.10 4.57
C LYS A 210 12.18 -1.91 4.00
N ALA A 211 12.01 -0.84 4.78
CA ALA A 211 11.37 0.39 4.34
C ALA A 211 12.08 1.01 3.12
N TRP A 212 13.41 1.03 3.13
CA TRP A 212 14.21 1.49 1.99
C TRP A 212 13.99 0.64 0.73
N VAL A 213 13.99 -0.68 0.87
CA VAL A 213 13.72 -1.61 -0.23
C VAL A 213 12.33 -1.39 -0.79
N GLU A 214 11.32 -1.23 0.06
CA GLU A 214 9.95 -0.96 -0.39
C GLU A 214 9.83 0.37 -1.15
N MET A 215 10.46 1.45 -0.69
CA MET A 215 10.49 2.72 -1.44
C MET A 215 11.12 2.56 -2.83
N ASN A 216 12.21 1.80 -2.94
CA ASN A 216 12.86 1.51 -4.22
C ASN A 216 12.01 0.61 -5.11
N LEU A 217 11.35 -0.41 -4.55
CA LEU A 217 10.46 -1.27 -5.34
C LEU A 217 9.26 -0.48 -5.88
N LEU A 218 8.69 0.42 -5.08
CA LEU A 218 7.63 1.33 -5.55
C LEU A 218 8.11 2.24 -6.67
N SER A 219 9.34 2.77 -6.59
CA SER A 219 9.88 3.69 -7.60
C SER A 219 10.10 3.03 -8.97
N LEU A 220 10.12 1.70 -9.04
CA LEU A 220 10.23 0.92 -10.27
C LEU A 220 8.88 0.68 -10.97
N SER A 221 7.78 1.17 -10.39
CA SER A 221 6.43 0.98 -10.93
C SER A 221 6.17 1.86 -12.15
N ASN A 222 5.35 1.40 -13.10
CA ASN A 222 4.90 2.24 -14.21
C ASN A 222 3.90 3.31 -13.78
N VAL A 223 3.07 2.99 -12.78
CA VAL A 223 2.07 3.87 -12.19
C VAL A 223 2.21 3.76 -10.69
N LEU A 224 2.27 4.90 -10.00
CA LEU A 224 2.44 4.96 -8.56
C LEU A 224 1.23 5.64 -7.91
N VAL A 225 0.70 5.00 -6.86
CA VAL A 225 -0.33 5.57 -5.99
C VAL A 225 0.30 5.83 -4.61
N THR A 226 0.16 7.05 -4.09
CA THR A 226 0.74 7.46 -2.79
C THR A 226 -0.34 7.92 -1.83
N SER A 227 -0.03 7.89 -0.53
CA SER A 227 -0.92 8.39 0.52
C SER A 227 -0.63 9.85 0.85
N SER A 228 -1.67 10.67 0.98
CA SER A 228 -1.55 12.09 1.35
C SER A 228 -0.68 12.32 2.59
N GLY A 229 0.34 13.19 2.46
CA GLY A 229 1.24 13.57 3.55
C GLY A 229 2.34 12.55 3.87
N SER A 230 2.44 11.46 3.10
CA SER A 230 3.45 10.41 3.34
C SER A 230 4.78 10.76 2.66
N THR A 231 5.81 11.06 3.45
CA THR A 231 7.17 11.27 2.94
C THR A 231 7.77 10.00 2.33
N PHE A 232 7.34 8.82 2.77
CA PHE A 232 7.70 7.53 2.16
C PHE A 232 7.30 7.47 0.68
N GLY A 233 6.09 7.95 0.36
CA GLY A 233 5.60 8.05 -1.01
C GLY A 233 6.38 9.10 -1.83
N TYR A 234 6.72 10.23 -1.21
CA TYR A 234 7.51 11.28 -1.89
C TYR A 234 8.91 10.81 -2.28
N VAL A 235 9.54 9.96 -1.46
CA VAL A 235 10.84 9.38 -1.82
C VAL A 235 10.67 8.43 -3.00
N ALA A 236 9.71 7.51 -2.95
CA ALA A 236 9.47 6.55 -4.03
C ALA A 236 9.17 7.25 -5.37
N GLN A 237 8.29 8.25 -5.37
CA GLN A 237 7.91 8.96 -6.58
C GLN A 237 9.08 9.77 -7.16
N GLY A 238 9.92 10.38 -6.31
CA GLY A 238 11.09 11.15 -6.74
C GLY A 238 12.21 10.26 -7.30
N LEU A 239 12.45 9.09 -6.69
CA LEU A 239 13.41 8.11 -7.20
C LEU A 239 13.00 7.52 -8.55
N GLY A 240 11.70 7.44 -8.82
CA GLY A 240 11.15 6.86 -10.04
C GLY A 240 10.87 7.87 -11.16
N ASP A 241 11.04 9.17 -10.91
CA ASP A 241 10.53 10.25 -11.78
C ASP A 241 9.04 10.06 -12.11
N LEU A 242 8.25 9.72 -11.09
CA LEU A 242 6.84 9.37 -11.23
C LEU A 242 5.96 10.51 -10.72
N ARG A 243 5.02 10.94 -11.56
CA ARG A 243 3.89 11.77 -11.15
C ARG A 243 2.84 10.86 -10.50
N PRO A 244 2.65 10.90 -9.17
CA PRO A 244 1.79 9.94 -8.49
C PRO A 244 0.30 10.25 -8.66
N TRP A 245 -0.53 9.25 -8.43
CA TRP A 245 -1.92 9.42 -7.99
C TRP A 245 -1.95 9.48 -6.47
N ILE A 246 -2.53 10.53 -5.88
CA ILE A 246 -2.50 10.76 -4.45
C ILE A 246 -3.87 10.41 -3.86
N LEU A 247 -3.91 9.45 -2.94
CA LEU A 247 -5.10 9.09 -2.17
C LEU A 247 -5.50 10.24 -1.26
N TYR A 248 -6.78 10.62 -1.28
CA TYR A 248 -7.28 11.69 -0.40
C TYR A 248 -7.11 11.31 1.06
N ARG A 249 -6.72 12.31 1.84
CA ARG A 249 -6.71 12.19 3.29
C ARG A 249 -8.15 12.03 3.82
N PRO A 250 -8.48 10.95 4.55
CA PRO A 250 -9.84 10.67 5.01
C PRO A 250 -10.54 11.82 5.71
N GLU A 251 -9.82 12.59 6.54
CA GLU A 251 -10.40 13.69 7.31
C GLU A 251 -10.91 14.85 6.43
N ASN A 252 -10.35 15.00 5.24
CA ASN A 252 -10.68 16.08 4.31
C ASN A 252 -11.59 15.63 3.16
N TRP A 253 -11.93 14.34 3.13
CA TRP A 253 -12.63 13.74 2.00
C TRP A 253 -14.13 14.05 2.04
N LYS A 254 -14.67 14.60 0.95
CA LYS A 254 -16.12 14.78 0.72
C LYS A 254 -16.64 13.72 -0.25
N ASP A 255 -17.92 13.36 -0.13
CA ASP A 255 -18.56 12.33 -0.97
C ASP A 255 -18.55 12.67 -2.48
N SER A 256 -18.38 13.94 -2.84
CA SER A 256 -18.21 14.43 -4.23
C SER A 256 -16.81 14.21 -4.80
N ASP A 257 -15.83 13.96 -3.94
CA ASP A 257 -14.42 13.90 -4.36
C ASP A 257 -14.10 12.50 -4.89
N ALA A 258 -13.15 12.47 -5.83
CA ALA A 258 -12.53 11.22 -6.24
C ALA A 258 -11.85 10.53 -5.04
N ALA A 259 -11.60 9.21 -5.11
CA ALA A 259 -10.80 8.55 -4.07
C ALA A 259 -9.32 8.97 -4.12
N CYS A 260 -8.84 9.36 -5.30
CA CYS A 260 -7.50 9.88 -5.53
C CYS A 260 -7.52 10.94 -6.64
N HIS A 261 -6.46 11.73 -6.73
CA HIS A 261 -6.27 12.71 -7.79
C HIS A 261 -4.82 12.69 -8.29
N PRO A 262 -4.53 13.10 -9.53
CA PRO A 262 -3.16 13.20 -9.98
C PRO A 262 -2.42 14.29 -9.18
N GLY A 263 -1.15 14.04 -8.84
CA GLY A 263 -0.25 15.08 -8.36
C GLY A 263 0.02 16.13 -9.45
N LYS A 264 0.56 17.29 -9.10
CA LYS A 264 1.00 18.36 -10.03
C LYS A 264 2.41 18.09 -10.55
N SER A 265 3.24 17.39 -9.78
CA SER A 265 4.61 17.01 -10.14
C SER A 265 5.10 15.86 -9.25
N MET A 266 6.23 15.26 -9.62
CA MET A 266 6.95 14.25 -8.81
C MET A 266 7.63 14.84 -7.55
N GLU A 267 7.69 16.16 -7.40
CA GLU A 267 8.43 16.80 -6.32
C GLU A 267 7.80 16.53 -4.95
N PRO A 268 8.62 16.37 -3.90
CA PRO A 268 8.14 16.21 -2.53
C PRO A 268 7.42 17.48 -2.05
N CYS A 269 6.52 17.32 -1.10
CA CYS A 269 5.92 18.45 -0.40
C CYS A 269 6.78 18.88 0.80
N LEU A 270 7.17 20.15 0.85
CA LEU A 270 7.65 20.81 2.07
C LEU A 270 6.44 21.13 2.95
N HIS A 271 6.18 20.30 3.97
CA HIS A 271 4.98 20.43 4.81
C HIS A 271 4.94 21.71 5.65
N ILE A 272 6.10 22.20 6.08
CA ILE A 272 6.21 23.38 6.96
C ILE A 272 7.13 24.41 6.29
N PRO A 273 6.63 25.16 5.29
CA PRO A 273 7.39 26.21 4.63
C PRO A 273 7.47 27.47 5.51
N PRO A 274 8.48 28.33 5.31
CA PRO A 274 8.45 29.67 5.87
C PRO A 274 7.29 30.47 5.25
N SER A 275 6.63 31.31 6.05
CA SER A 275 5.48 32.13 5.64
C SER A 275 5.75 33.63 5.76
N HIS A 276 7.01 34.05 5.54
CA HIS A 276 7.49 35.40 5.83
C HIS A 276 8.15 36.06 4.62
N ASP A 277 7.74 37.29 4.30
CA ASP A 277 8.47 38.17 3.38
C ASP A 277 9.55 38.92 4.18
N CYS A 278 10.81 38.54 3.96
CA CYS A 278 11.96 39.11 4.65
C CYS A 278 12.13 40.62 4.41
N LYS A 279 11.71 41.13 3.25
CA LYS A 279 11.88 42.55 2.89
C LYS A 279 10.76 43.39 3.48
N ALA A 280 9.52 42.93 3.35
CA ALA A 280 8.36 43.61 3.93
C ALA A 280 8.17 43.34 5.44
N LYS A 281 8.94 42.41 6.01
CA LYS A 281 8.89 41.99 7.43
C LYS A 281 7.49 41.61 7.90
N ARG A 282 6.73 40.93 7.04
CA ARG A 282 5.33 40.52 7.31
C ARG A 282 5.07 39.11 6.81
N ASN A 283 3.98 38.53 7.28
CA ASN A 283 3.55 37.23 6.77
C ASN A 283 3.11 37.35 5.30
N PHE A 284 3.51 36.38 4.50
CA PHE A 284 3.21 36.32 3.08
C PHE A 284 3.06 34.87 2.61
N ASP A 285 2.17 34.66 1.64
CA ASP A 285 1.95 33.35 1.04
C ASP A 285 3.01 33.06 -0.02
N MET A 286 3.99 32.25 0.37
CA MET A 286 5.11 31.86 -0.48
C MET A 286 4.70 31.01 -1.69
N GLY A 287 3.51 30.40 -1.70
CA GLY A 287 2.97 29.65 -2.84
C GLY A 287 2.49 30.52 -4.00
N THR A 288 2.43 31.83 -3.80
CA THR A 288 1.97 32.80 -4.81
C THR A 288 3.09 33.63 -5.45
N VAL A 289 4.31 33.54 -4.91
CA VAL A 289 5.42 34.43 -5.30
C VAL A 289 5.95 34.13 -6.71
N VAL A 290 6.12 32.85 -7.04
CA VAL A 290 6.73 32.40 -8.30
C VAL A 290 5.87 31.31 -8.96
N PRO A 291 5.92 31.17 -10.30
CA PRO A 291 5.07 30.20 -11.00
C PRO A 291 5.44 28.73 -10.72
N TYR A 292 6.71 28.45 -10.41
CA TYR A 292 7.25 27.10 -10.21
C TYR A 292 7.20 26.62 -8.74
N VAL A 293 6.68 27.43 -7.81
CA VAL A 293 6.40 27.02 -6.42
C VAL A 293 4.90 27.16 -6.19
N LYS A 294 4.24 26.08 -5.77
CA LYS A 294 2.80 26.07 -5.47
C LYS A 294 2.50 25.28 -4.21
N HIS A 295 1.31 25.50 -3.66
CA HIS A 295 0.80 24.65 -2.60
C HIS A 295 0.70 23.19 -3.05
N CYS A 296 1.03 22.29 -2.12
CA CYS A 296 0.87 20.87 -2.32
C CYS A 296 -0.61 20.50 -2.45
N GLU A 297 -0.85 19.37 -3.07
CA GLU A 297 -2.17 18.81 -3.30
C GLU A 297 -2.71 18.10 -2.06
N ASP A 298 -1.81 17.59 -1.23
CA ASP A 298 -2.07 16.75 -0.06
C ASP A 298 -1.75 17.43 1.28
N SER A 299 -1.19 18.64 1.23
CA SER A 299 -0.96 19.51 2.39
C SER A 299 -1.19 20.97 2.01
N THR A 300 -2.30 21.54 2.46
CA THR A 300 -2.76 22.88 2.03
C THR A 300 -1.81 24.00 2.45
N SER A 301 -1.11 23.85 3.57
CA SER A 301 -0.08 24.79 4.01
C SER A 301 1.30 24.50 3.43
N GLY A 302 1.50 23.32 2.85
CA GLY A 302 2.79 22.90 2.30
C GLY A 302 3.08 23.55 0.94
N LEU A 303 4.35 23.52 0.54
CA LEU A 303 4.81 23.98 -0.78
C LEU A 303 5.58 22.90 -1.51
N LYS A 304 5.46 22.89 -2.83
CA LYS A 304 6.26 22.03 -3.71
C LYS A 304 6.64 22.74 -4.99
N LEU A 305 7.68 22.22 -5.62
CA LEU A 305 8.08 22.64 -6.95
C LEU A 305 7.15 22.02 -8.00
N ILE A 306 6.78 22.82 -9.00
CA ILE A 306 6.01 22.36 -10.15
C ILE A 306 6.70 22.81 -11.44
N ASN A 307 6.48 22.05 -12.51
CA ASN A 307 6.87 22.49 -13.84
C ASN A 307 5.67 23.23 -14.47
N PRO A 308 5.75 24.55 -14.69
CA PRO A 308 4.64 25.33 -15.26
C PRO A 308 4.28 24.91 -16.69
N ASP A 309 5.18 24.25 -17.41
CA ASP A 309 4.97 23.85 -18.81
C ASP A 309 4.28 22.48 -18.96
N ASN A 310 4.12 21.72 -17.88
CA ASN A 310 3.60 20.34 -17.89
C ASN A 310 2.08 20.22 -17.66
N ASN A 311 1.31 21.30 -17.81
CA ASN A 311 -0.17 21.25 -17.73
C ASN A 311 -0.84 20.49 -18.90
N SER A 312 -0.08 19.83 -19.77
CA SER A 312 -0.55 19.23 -21.03
C SER A 312 -0.05 17.82 -21.34
N ARG A 313 0.27 17.00 -20.33
CA ARG A 313 0.44 15.55 -20.51
C ARG A 313 -0.39 14.75 -19.51
#